data_AF-A0A090WWM6-F1
#
_entry.id   AF-A0A090WWM6-F1
#
_cell.length_a   1.000
_cell.length_b   1.000
_cell.length_c   1.000
_cell.angle_alpha   90.00
_cell.angle_beta   90.00
_cell.angle_gamma   90.00
#
_symmetry.space_group_name_H-M   'P 1'
#
loop_
_entity.id
_entity.type
_entity.pdbx_description
1 polymer ?
#
loop_
_entity_poly.entity_id
_entity_poly.type
_entity_poly.pdbx_seq_one_letter_code
_entity_poly.pdbx_strand_id
1 'polypeptide(L)'
;MISLAHAFNYAGSESILTSLWEIDEKSSSEIIKFFYQNIKKGLPKDKALQQAKLSYINKANGRTLHPQYWAGLVLIGDTTPIHLKSSMDMAWYFIIGMLIIIAAYFILKKRNT
;
A
#
# COMPACT_ATOMS: atom_id res chain seq x y z
N MET A 1 -6.32 15.00 29.14
CA MET A 1 -5.71 15.29 27.82
C MET A 1 -6.25 14.29 26.82
N ILE A 2 -6.77 14.77 25.69
CA ILE A 2 -7.18 13.93 24.56
C ILE A 2 -6.02 13.90 23.57
N SER A 3 -5.57 12.71 23.16
CA SER A 3 -4.52 12.58 22.14
C SER A 3 -5.06 12.90 20.75
N LEU A 4 -4.18 13.28 19.82
CA LEU A 4 -4.58 13.52 18.42
C LEU A 4 -5.22 12.28 17.79
N ALA A 5 -4.71 11.09 18.10
CA ALA A 5 -5.31 9.82 17.67
C ALA A 5 -6.75 9.66 18.16
N HIS A 6 -7.05 10.06 19.40
CA HIS A 6 -8.41 10.04 19.92
C HIS A 6 -9.32 11.04 19.20
N ALA A 7 -8.82 12.24 18.86
CA ALA A 7 -9.59 13.22 18.10
C ALA A 7 -9.95 12.71 16.69
N PHE A 8 -9.00 12.07 15.99
CA PHE A 8 -9.28 11.44 14.69
C PHE A 8 -10.22 10.24 14.80
N ASN A 9 -10.11 9.44 15.86
CA ASN A 9 -11.02 8.32 16.07
C ASN A 9 -12.44 8.82 16.37
N TYR A 10 -12.58 9.85 17.21
CA TYR A 10 -13.86 10.52 17.47
C TYR A 10 -14.47 11.14 16.22
N ALA A 11 -13.64 11.68 15.31
CA ALA A 11 -14.07 12.20 14.01
C ALA A 11 -14.48 11.11 12.99
N GLY A 12 -14.44 9.83 13.36
CA GLY A 12 -14.88 8.72 12.52
C GLY A 12 -13.79 8.04 11.70
N SER A 13 -12.50 8.28 11.98
CA SER A 13 -11.43 7.53 11.33
C SER A 13 -11.44 6.07 11.80
N GLU A 14 -11.67 5.14 10.87
CA GLU A 14 -11.71 3.70 11.13
C GLU A 14 -10.34 3.14 11.56
N SER A 15 -9.26 3.72 11.07
CA SER A 15 -7.90 3.24 11.31
C SER A 15 -6.88 4.39 11.24
N ILE A 16 -6.00 4.46 12.22
CA ILE A 16 -5.05 5.57 12.42
C ILE A 16 -3.65 5.01 12.55
N LEU A 17 -2.74 5.44 11.68
CA LEU A 17 -1.30 5.22 11.80
C LEU A 17 -0.66 6.48 12.41
N THR A 18 -0.01 6.33 13.56
CA THR A 18 0.58 7.45 14.30
C THR A 18 1.93 7.06 14.90
N SER A 19 2.67 8.04 15.43
CA SER A 19 3.92 7.80 16.15
C SER A 19 3.75 8.01 17.66
N LEU A 20 4.39 7.16 18.45
CA LEU A 20 4.43 7.28 19.92
C LEU A 20 5.39 8.38 20.40
N TRP A 21 6.39 8.72 19.59
CA TRP A 21 7.38 9.77 19.82
C TRP A 21 7.77 10.42 18.50
N GLU A 22 8.66 11.42 18.55
CA GLU A 22 9.23 12.04 17.36
C GLU A 22 10.23 11.09 16.70
N ILE A 23 9.97 10.72 15.44
CA ILE A 23 10.79 9.77 14.68
C ILE A 23 11.52 10.52 13.57
N ASP A 24 12.78 10.18 13.36
CA ASP A 24 13.57 10.61 12.21
C ASP A 24 12.79 10.49 10.88
N GLU A 25 12.71 11.59 10.12
CA GLU A 25 11.89 11.72 8.92
C GLU A 25 12.26 10.70 7.84
N LYS A 26 13.56 10.42 7.67
CA LYS A 26 14.04 9.44 6.67
C LYS A 26 13.55 8.05 7.01
N SER A 27 13.67 7.66 8.29
CA SER A 27 13.28 6.35 8.77
C SER A 27 11.77 6.14 8.71
N SER A 28 11.00 7.12 9.18
CA SER A 28 9.53 7.06 9.13
C SER A 28 9.00 7.01 7.69
N SER A 29 9.54 7.83 6.79
CA SER A 29 9.16 7.85 5.37
C SER A 29 9.45 6.52 4.67
N GLU A 30 10.58 5.88 4.98
CA GLU A 30 10.93 4.58 4.41
C GLU A 30 9.98 3.46 4.91
N ILE A 31 9.65 3.44 6.20
CA ILE A 31 8.69 2.49 6.76
C ILE A 31 7.30 2.71 6.16
N ILE A 32 6.83 3.95 6.06
CA ILE A 32 5.53 4.28 5.47
C ILE A 32 5.48 3.89 3.99
N LYS A 33 6.58 4.04 3.25
CA LYS A 33 6.69 3.56 1.86
C LYS A 33 6.49 2.05 1.77
N PHE A 34 7.19 1.26 2.60
CA PHE A 34 6.99 -0.20 2.62
C PHE A 34 5.59 -0.58 3.08
N PHE A 35 5.03 0.15 4.05
CA PHE A 35 3.65 -0.04 4.50
C PHE A 35 2.66 0.11 3.36
N TYR A 36 2.72 1.20 2.59
CA TYR A 36 1.84 1.39 1.42
C TYR A 36 2.05 0.35 0.33
N GLN A 37 3.28 -0.09 0.10
CA GLN A 37 3.54 -1.19 -0.83
C GLN A 37 2.86 -2.49 -0.39
N ASN A 38 2.85 -2.78 0.91
CA ASN A 38 2.21 -3.95 1.48
C ASN A 38 0.68 -3.85 1.46
N ILE A 39 0.13 -2.66 1.72
CA ILE A 39 -1.31 -2.38 1.55
C ILE A 39 -1.73 -2.62 0.09
N LYS A 40 -0.95 -2.15 -0.89
CA LYS A 40 -1.20 -2.39 -2.33
C LYS A 40 -1.21 -3.87 -2.71
N LYS A 41 -0.53 -4.72 -1.95
CA LYS A 41 -0.55 -6.18 -2.13
C LYS A 41 -1.78 -6.84 -1.49
N GLY A 42 -2.66 -6.09 -0.85
CA GLY A 42 -3.84 -6.60 -0.17
C GLY A 42 -3.57 -7.17 1.23
N LEU A 43 -2.43 -6.83 1.85
CA LEU A 43 -2.19 -7.26 3.23
C LEU A 43 -3.09 -6.49 4.21
N PRO A 44 -3.58 -7.16 5.28
CA PRO A 44 -4.17 -6.49 6.44
C PRO A 44 -3.23 -5.40 6.98
N LYS A 45 -3.78 -4.29 7.50
CA LYS A 45 -3.00 -3.10 7.88
C LYS A 45 -1.99 -3.41 8.99
N ASP A 46 -2.32 -4.26 9.95
CA ASP A 46 -1.40 -4.73 11.00
C ASP A 46 -0.21 -5.52 10.42
N LYS A 47 -0.49 -6.46 9.52
CA LYS A 47 0.54 -7.26 8.83
C LYS A 47 1.39 -6.41 7.89
N ALA A 48 0.77 -5.45 7.22
CA ALA A 48 1.47 -4.51 6.35
C ALA A 48 2.48 -3.68 7.13
N LEU A 49 2.12 -3.17 8.31
CA LEU A 49 3.02 -2.39 9.18
C LEU A 49 4.12 -3.27 9.78
N GLN A 50 3.78 -4.48 10.22
CA GLN A 50 4.77 -5.45 10.71
C GLN A 50 5.83 -5.74 9.64
N GLN A 51 5.41 -6.10 8.43
CA GLN A 51 6.34 -6.38 7.33
C GLN A 51 7.13 -5.14 6.89
N ALA A 52 6.54 -3.94 6.98
CA ALA A 52 7.24 -2.70 6.69
C ALA A 52 8.39 -2.46 7.67
N LYS A 53 8.16 -2.64 8.98
CA LYS A 53 9.21 -2.55 10.01
C LYS A 53 10.31 -3.59 9.79
N LEU A 54 9.95 -4.84 9.51
CA LEU A 54 10.93 -5.90 9.21
C LEU A 54 11.76 -5.56 7.97
N SER A 55 11.12 -5.03 6.91
CA SER A 55 11.81 -4.61 5.69
C SER A 55 12.79 -3.46 5.94
N TYR A 56 12.43 -2.52 6.82
CA TYR A 56 13.32 -1.45 7.26
C TYR A 56 14.50 -1.98 8.06
N ILE A 57 14.26 -2.82 9.09
CA ILE A 57 15.31 -3.40 9.94
C ILE A 57 16.32 -4.19 9.09
N ASN A 58 15.85 -4.97 8.11
CA ASN A 58 16.73 -5.73 7.21
C ASN A 58 17.62 -4.86 6.31
N LYS A 59 17.26 -3.59 6.10
CA LYS A 59 18.03 -2.61 5.30
C LYS A 59 18.81 -1.61 6.15
N ALA A 60 18.41 -1.44 7.41
CA ALA A 60 19.00 -0.48 8.34
C ALA A 60 20.40 -0.95 8.77
N ASN A 61 21.29 0.02 8.99
CA ASN A 61 22.69 -0.24 9.32
C ASN A 61 23.16 0.74 10.39
N GLY A 62 24.05 0.30 11.28
CA GLY A 62 24.60 1.15 12.33
C GLY A 62 23.50 1.71 13.25
N ARG A 63 23.51 3.03 13.49
CA ARG A 63 22.61 3.69 14.45
C ARG A 63 21.12 3.51 14.14
N THR A 64 20.75 3.34 12.87
CA THR A 64 19.33 3.27 12.46
C THR A 64 18.64 1.96 12.83
N LEU A 65 19.39 0.94 13.28
CA LEU A 65 18.83 -0.29 13.84
C LEU A 65 18.17 -0.06 15.21
N HIS A 66 18.52 1.03 15.90
CA HIS A 66 17.98 1.32 17.23
C HIS A 66 16.45 1.45 17.19
N PRO A 67 15.70 0.89 18.16
CA PRO A 67 14.23 0.92 18.16
C PRO A 67 13.61 2.32 18.03
N GLN A 68 14.33 3.38 18.42
CA GLN A 68 13.84 4.75 18.26
C GLN A 68 13.44 5.11 16.80
N TYR A 69 14.05 4.46 15.80
CA TYR A 69 13.82 4.78 14.38
C TYR A 69 12.62 4.03 13.78
N TRP A 70 12.20 2.90 14.34
CA TRP A 70 11.19 2.03 13.71
C TRP A 70 10.07 1.56 14.65
N ALA A 71 10.29 1.52 15.96
CA ALA A 71 9.32 0.98 16.90
C ALA A 71 8.15 1.93 17.14
N GLY A 72 8.37 3.24 16.98
CA GLY A 72 7.41 4.27 17.36
C GLY A 72 6.14 4.35 16.52
N LEU A 73 6.14 3.82 15.28
CA LEU A 73 4.95 3.82 14.43
C LEU A 73 3.95 2.74 14.88
N VAL A 74 2.72 3.12 15.21
CA VAL A 74 1.65 2.23 15.69
C VAL A 74 0.36 2.43 14.92
N LEU A 75 -0.41 1.35 14.78
CA LEU A 75 -1.71 1.35 14.14
C LEU A 75 -2.79 1.16 15.21
N ILE A 76 -3.85 1.97 15.14
CA ILE A 76 -4.99 1.94 16.06
C ILE A 76 -6.28 1.84 15.24
N GLY A 77 -7.20 0.96 15.64
CA GLY A 77 -8.50 0.80 14.98
C GLY A 77 -8.56 -0.45 14.09
N ASP A 78 -9.37 -0.39 13.04
CA ASP A 78 -9.61 -1.50 12.12
C ASP A 78 -8.34 -1.88 11.34
N THR A 79 -8.04 -3.18 11.28
CA THR A 79 -6.87 -3.74 10.62
C THR A 79 -7.17 -4.47 9.32
N THR A 80 -8.44 -4.51 8.89
CA THR A 80 -8.82 -5.24 7.67
C THR A 80 -8.10 -4.73 6.42
N PRO A 81 -7.89 -5.58 5.39
CA PRO A 81 -7.27 -5.16 4.14
C PRO A 81 -8.03 -4.05 3.42
N ILE A 82 -7.29 -3.16 2.74
CA ILE A 82 -7.91 -2.17 1.85
C ILE A 82 -8.01 -2.78 0.46
N HIS A 83 -9.23 -2.93 -0.04
CA HIS A 83 -9.48 -3.38 -1.41
C HIS A 83 -9.22 -2.24 -2.40
N LEU A 84 -7.96 -2.13 -2.84
CA LEU A 84 -7.58 -1.18 -3.88
C LEU A 84 -7.96 -1.77 -5.25
N LYS A 85 -8.79 -1.05 -6.00
CA LYS A 85 -9.15 -1.42 -7.37
C LYS A 85 -7.89 -1.41 -8.25
N SER A 86 -7.54 -2.56 -8.81
CA SER A 86 -6.33 -2.73 -9.61
C SER A 86 -6.51 -2.09 -11.00
N SER A 87 -5.52 -1.32 -11.44
CA SER A 87 -5.51 -0.75 -12.81
C SER A 87 -5.36 -1.83 -13.90
N MET A 88 -4.99 -3.06 -13.52
CA MET A 88 -4.87 -4.19 -14.44
C MET A 88 -6.23 -4.57 -15.07
N ASP A 89 -7.35 -4.22 -14.43
CA ASP A 89 -8.69 -4.44 -15.00
C ASP A 89 -8.85 -3.70 -16.34
N MET A 90 -8.27 -2.51 -16.49
CA MET A 90 -8.29 -1.78 -17.76
C MET A 90 -7.39 -2.41 -18.83
N ALA A 91 -6.27 -3.01 -18.44
CA ALA A 91 -5.35 -3.65 -19.39
C ALA A 91 -6.01 -4.82 -20.13
N TRP A 92 -6.86 -5.60 -19.44
CA TRP A 92 -7.62 -6.68 -20.06
C TRP A 92 -8.60 -6.19 -21.12
N TYR A 93 -9.27 -5.05 -20.90
CA TYR A 93 -10.14 -4.45 -21.93
C TYR A 93 -9.36 -4.02 -23.18
N PHE A 94 -8.14 -3.49 -23.02
CA PHE A 94 -7.28 -3.16 -24.16
C PHE A 94 -6.80 -4.41 -24.92
N ILE A 95 -6.45 -5.48 -24.21
CA ILE A 95 -6.06 -6.76 -24.83
C ILE A 95 -7.23 -7.36 -25.63
N ILE A 96 -8.43 -7.40 -25.04
CA ILE A 96 -9.64 -7.89 -25.71
C ILE A 96 -9.98 -7.02 -26.91
N GLY A 97 -9.92 -5.70 -26.77
CA GLY A 97 -10.14 -4.75 -27.88
C GLY A 97 -9.17 -4.97 -29.04
N MET A 98 -7.88 -5.15 -28.76
CA MET A 98 -6.88 -5.41 -29.80
C MET A 98 -7.13 -6.76 -30.51
N LEU A 99 -7.50 -7.81 -29.77
CA LEU A 99 -7.86 -9.12 -30.34
C LEU A 99 -9.07 -9.03 -31.28
N ILE A 100 -10.10 -8.26 -30.91
CA ILE A 100 -11.29 -8.05 -31.75
C ILE A 100 -10.92 -7.33 -33.05
N ILE A 101 -10.08 -6.29 -32.99
CA ILE A 101 -9.63 -5.54 -34.17
C ILE A 101 -8.84 -6.45 -35.12
N ILE A 102 -7.94 -7.28 -34.59
CA ILE A 102 -7.14 -8.22 -35.39
C ILE A 102 -8.06 -9.26 -36.05
N ALA A 103 -9.03 -9.81 -35.32
CA ALA A 103 -9.99 -10.77 -35.87
C ALA A 103 -10.86 -10.15 -36.98
N ALA A 104 -11.36 -8.93 -36.77
CA ALA A 104 -12.11 -8.19 -37.78
C ALA A 104 -11.28 -7.93 -39.04
N TYR A 105 -10.01 -7.53 -38.89
CA TYR A 105 -9.08 -7.35 -40.01
C TYR A 105 -8.90 -8.64 -40.83
N PHE A 106 -8.71 -9.78 -40.17
CA PHE A 106 -8.58 -11.08 -40.84
C PHE A 106 -9.86 -11.50 -41.59
N ILE A 107 -11.04 -11.26 -41.00
CA ILE A 107 -12.33 -11.57 -41.63
C ILE A 107 -12.57 -10.69 -42.87
N LEU A 108 -12.25 -9.39 -42.78
CA LEU A 108 -12.39 -8.46 -43.91
C LEU A 108 -11.40 -8.78 -45.03
N LYS A 109 -10.15 -9.15 -44.70
CA LYS A 109 -9.16 -9.58 -45.69
C LYS A 109 -9.59 -10.85 -46.41
N LYS A 110 -10.17 -11.83 -45.70
CA LYS A 110 -10.65 -13.10 -46.28
C LYS A 110 -11.88 -12.93 -47.19
N ARG A 111 -12.65 -11.85 -47.05
CA ARG A 111 -13.82 -11.55 -47.90
C ARG A 111 -13.48 -10.83 -49.20
N ASN A 112 -12.28 -10.23 -49.30
CA ASN A 112 -11.83 -9.48 -50.49
C ASN A 112 -10.91 -10.30 -51.42
N THR A 113 -10.67 -11.58 -51.10
CA THR A 113 -10.03 -12.60 -51.95
C THR A 113 -11.04 -13.69 -52.24
#